data_AF-A0A7X1I3Y5-F1
#
_entry.id   AF-A0A7X1I3Y5-F1
#
_cell.length_a   1.000
_cell.length_b   1.000
_cell.length_c   1.000
_cell.angle_alpha   90.00
_cell.angle_beta   90.00
_cell.angle_gamma   90.00
#
_symmetry.space_group_name_H-M   'P 1'
#
loop_
_entity.id
_entity.type
_entity.pdbx_description
1 polymer ?
#
loop_
_entity_poly.entity_id
_entity_poly.type
_entity_poly.pdbx_seq_one_letter_code
_entity_poly.pdbx_strand_id
1 'polypeptide(L)' 'MAGDGDFYKHDRPENPDLAEDRPRGGGPDEPQGGGNWPVWWIVLGILVLFVIFVVVLG' A
#
# COMPACT_ATOMS: atom_id res chain seq x y z
N MET A 1 -30.46 26.62 26.87
CA MET A 1 -29.57 25.99 25.87
C MET A 1 -28.98 24.74 26.50
N ALA A 2 -29.45 23.55 26.10
CA ALA A 2 -28.72 22.32 26.41
C ALA A 2 -27.45 22.34 25.55
N GLY A 3 -26.28 22.32 26.17
CA GLY A 3 -25.01 22.50 25.47
C GLY A 3 -24.73 21.31 24.57
N ASP A 4 -24.37 21.60 23.32
CA ASP A 4 -23.96 20.65 22.26
C ASP A 4 -22.75 19.74 22.61
N GLY A 5 -22.25 19.81 23.85
CA GLY A 5 -21.09 19.07 24.33
C GLY A 5 -21.38 17.90 25.28
N ASP A 6 -22.62 17.74 25.78
CA ASP A 6 -22.95 16.67 26.74
C ASP A 6 -23.28 15.33 26.08
N PHE A 7 -23.76 15.36 24.83
CA PHE A 7 -24.15 14.16 24.08
C PHE A 7 -22.96 13.21 23.84
N TYR A 8 -21.78 13.74 23.55
CA TYR A 8 -20.57 12.94 23.30
C TYR A 8 -19.78 12.59 24.56
N LYS A 9 -20.19 13.10 25.73
CA LYS A 9 -19.49 12.84 27.00
C LYS A 9 -19.89 11.52 27.64
N HIS A 10 -21.12 11.05 27.42
CA HIS A 10 -21.68 9.92 28.16
C HIS A 10 -21.62 8.59 27.42
N ASP A 11 -21.44 8.59 26.09
CA ASP A 11 -21.44 7.37 25.28
C ASP A 11 -20.04 6.80 25.03
N ARG A 12 -18.98 7.48 25.49
CA ARG A 12 -17.61 6.95 25.37
C ARG A 12 -17.34 5.98 26.54
N PRO A 13 -17.00 4.71 26.26
CA PRO A 13 -16.63 3.78 27.31
C PRO A 13 -15.38 4.28 28.04
N GLU A 14 -15.20 3.88 29.30
CA GLU A 14 -14.06 4.26 30.15
C GLU A 14 -12.69 3.98 29.51
N ASN A 15 -12.65 3.03 28.57
CA ASN A 15 -11.43 2.52 27.95
C ASN A 15 -11.64 2.30 26.44
N PRO A 16 -11.73 3.38 25.65
CA PRO A 16 -12.05 3.32 24.21
C PRO A 16 -10.86 2.84 23.36
N ASP A 17 -9.65 2.91 23.92
CA ASP A 17 -8.40 2.56 23.24
C ASP A 17 -7.95 1.12 23.53
N LEU A 18 -8.79 0.31 24.21
CA LEU A 18 -8.50 -1.11 24.39
C LEU A 18 -8.33 -1.78 23.04
N ALA A 19 -7.33 -2.67 22.98
CA ALA A 19 -7.14 -3.52 21.81
C ALA A 19 -8.44 -4.30 21.56
N GLU A 20 -8.97 -4.20 20.35
CA GLU A 20 -10.11 -5.00 19.94
C GLU A 20 -9.73 -6.48 20.02
N ASP A 21 -10.36 -7.19 20.96
CA ASP A 21 -10.09 -8.61 21.26
C ASP A 21 -10.48 -9.54 20.08
N ARG A 22 -11.28 -9.02 19.15
CA ARG A 22 -11.62 -9.73 17.92
C ARG A 22 -10.60 -9.44 16.83
N PRO A 23 -10.20 -10.46 16.03
CA PRO A 23 -9.48 -10.21 14.80
C PRO A 23 -10.26 -9.20 13.95
N ARG A 24 -9.61 -8.10 13.54
CA ARG A 24 -10.15 -7.29 12.46
C ARG A 24 -10.22 -8.22 11.26
N GLY A 25 -11.44 -8.59 10.87
CA GLY A 25 -11.69 -9.52 9.76
C GLY A 25 -10.81 -9.11 8.59
N GLY A 26 -10.06 -10.10 8.07
CA GLY A 26 -8.94 -9.96 7.15
C GLY A 26 -9.03 -8.70 6.29
N GLY A 27 -8.18 -7.72 6.60
CA GLY A 27 -7.84 -6.69 5.64
C GLY A 27 -7.40 -7.37 4.34
N PRO A 28 -7.65 -6.76 3.17
CA PRO A 28 -7.28 -7.37 1.91
C PRO A 28 -5.85 -7.87 2.03
N ASP A 29 -5.61 -9.13 1.65
CA ASP A 29 -4.27 -9.61 1.36
C ASP A 29 -3.77 -8.71 0.22
N GLU A 30 -3.19 -7.57 0.58
CA GLU A 30 -2.46 -6.73 -0.36
C GLU A 30 -1.42 -7.68 -0.95
N PRO A 31 -1.46 -7.98 -2.27
CA PRO A 31 -0.43 -8.80 -2.86
C PRO A 31 0.87 -8.04 -2.64
N GLN A 32 1.64 -8.50 -1.67
CA GLN A 32 2.86 -7.87 -1.21
C GLN A 32 3.72 -7.67 -2.45
N GLY A 33 3.93 -6.41 -2.81
CA GLY A 33 4.35 -5.99 -4.14
C GLY A 33 5.40 -6.91 -4.75
N GLY A 34 4.97 -7.74 -5.71
CA GLY A 34 5.86 -8.56 -6.51
C GLY A 34 6.76 -7.61 -7.29
N GLY A 35 8.00 -7.47 -6.82
CA GLY A 35 8.93 -6.47 -7.34
C GLY A 35 9.06 -6.56 -8.86
N ASN A 36 9.23 -5.42 -9.50
CA ASN A 36 9.30 -5.23 -10.95
C ASN A 36 10.61 -5.80 -11.55
N TRP A 37 11.30 -6.67 -10.82
CA TRP A 37 12.60 -7.23 -11.18
C TRP A 37 12.62 -7.86 -12.58
N PRO A 38 11.58 -8.61 -13.04
CA PRO A 38 11.54 -9.11 -14.41
C PRO A 38 11.46 -7.99 -15.47
N VAL A 39 10.75 -6.90 -15.16
CA VAL A 39 10.60 -5.75 -16.06
C VAL A 39 11.95 -5.07 -16.30
N TRP A 40 12.75 -4.90 -15.24
CA TRP A 40 14.08 -4.30 -15.35
C TRP A 40 15.05 -5.12 -16.22
N TRP A 41 14.96 -6.45 -16.20
CA TRP A 41 15.73 -7.30 -17.11
C TRP A 41 15.33 -7.13 -18.57
N ILE A 42 14.02 -7.00 -18.84
CA ILE A 42 13.51 -6.76 -20.20
C ILE A 42 14.00 -5.40 -20.71
N VAL A 43 13.89 -4.35 -19.88
CA VAL A 43 14.36 -3.00 -20.24
C VAL A 43 15.87 -3.01 -20.53
N LEU A 44 16.67 -3.67 -19.69
CA LEU A 44 18.11 -3.80 -19.91
C LEU A 44 18.41 -4.53 -21.23
N GLY A 45 17.70 -5.62 -21.53
CA GLY A 45 17.85 -6.36 -22.78
C GLY A 45 17.55 -5.51 -24.02
N ILE A 46 16.48 -4.72 -23.99
CA ILE A 46 16.13 -3.78 -25.07
C ILE A 46 17.21 -2.71 -25.23
N LEU A 47 17.72 -2.15 -24.12
CA LEU A 47 18.77 -1.13 -24.16
C LEU A 47 20.06 -1.68 -24.81
N VAL A 48 20.48 -2.89 -24.44
CA VAL A 48 21.66 -3.53 -25.02
C VAL A 48 21.47 -3.79 -26.52
N LEU A 49 20.31 -4.33 -26.91
CA LEU A 49 19.97 -4.55 -28.32
C LEU A 49 19.97 -3.26 -29.13
N PHE A 50 19.42 -2.17 -28.57
CA PHE A 50 19.40 -0.87 -29.21
C PHE A 50 20.82 -0.33 -29.45
N VAL A 51 21.71 -0.43 -28.46
CA VAL A 51 23.11 -0.02 -28.62
C VAL A 51 23.80 -0.83 -29.72
N ILE A 52 23.65 -2.15 -29.71
CA ILE A 52 24.21 -3.03 -30.75
C ILE A 52 23.69 -2.62 -32.14
N PHE A 53 22.37 -2.41 -32.25
CA PHE A 53 21.73 -2.01 -33.50
C PHE A 53 22.33 -0.71 -34.05
N VAL A 54 22.46 0.32 -33.20
CA VAL A 54 23.04 1.61 -33.60
C VAL A 54 24.50 1.46 -34.03
N VAL A 55 25.31 0.71 -33.29
CA VAL A 55 26.74 0.53 -33.62
C VAL A 55 26.96 -0.27 -34.91
N VAL A 56 26.09 -1.24 -35.20
CA VAL A 56 26.25 -2.13 -36.36
C VAL A 56 25.62 -1.56 -37.63
N LEU A 57 24.49 -0.85 -37.51
CA LEU A 57 23.69 -0.39 -38.64
C LEU A 57 23.69 1.13 -38.85
N GLY A 58 24.22 1.90 -37.92
CA GLY A 58 24.42 3.35 -38.04
C GLY A 58 25.87 3.69 -38.37
#